data_AF-A0A0F2NSE9-F1
#
_entry.id   AF-A0A0F2NSE9-F1
#
_cell.length_a   1.000
_cell.length_b   1.000
_cell.length_c   1.000
_cell.angle_alpha   90.00
_cell.angle_beta   90.00
_cell.angle_gamma   90.00
#
_symmetry.space_group_name_H-M   'P 1'
#
loop_
_entity.id
_entity.type
_entity.pdbx_description
1 polymer ?
#
loop_
_entity_poly.entity_id
_entity_poly.type
_entity_poly.pdbx_seq_one_letter_code
_entity_poly.pdbx_strand_id
1 'polypeptide(L)'
;MATLSEQQIDKIFDLIVDNGVSYESLQVDLLDHVCCMVEQKMDEGKSFGDSLKLALQEFGYKHFSEIQEATIYLLTLKQRKMKKTTGIIGIISSLLVIGGVFLKINHMPGAGITLVIGLVLIGIIVFPLMATLDINNASGKMKKVTASIGYLAAILLSIATLFKIMHWPGATITYYSGLILLVFVFIPLFTIKNYKTAENKIMAIAKSTLILAGVVIFWGLMPTGDVSHLEKTHKSYHQHVSK
;
A
#
# COMPACT_ATOMS: atom_id res chain seq x y z
N MET A 1 -18.24 -37.29 -17.91
CA MET A 1 -18.26 -36.11 -17.02
C MET A 1 -19.67 -35.90 -16.55
N ALA A 2 -20.03 -36.67 -15.54
CA ALA A 2 -21.06 -36.32 -14.58
C ALA A 2 -20.83 -34.88 -14.13
N THR A 3 -21.89 -34.08 -14.13
CA THR A 3 -21.87 -32.69 -13.70
C THR A 3 -22.72 -32.58 -12.45
N LEU A 4 -22.16 -31.95 -11.42
CA LEU A 4 -22.89 -31.71 -10.17
C LEU A 4 -23.96 -30.63 -10.38
N SER A 5 -25.13 -30.81 -9.76
CA SER A 5 -26.13 -29.75 -9.69
C SER A 5 -25.75 -28.69 -8.67
N GLU A 6 -26.26 -27.46 -8.82
CA GLU A 6 -26.02 -26.37 -7.86
C GLU A 6 -26.36 -26.79 -6.42
N GLN A 7 -27.47 -27.53 -6.23
CA GLN A 7 -27.86 -28.04 -4.91
C GLN A 7 -26.87 -29.06 -4.32
N GLN A 8 -26.15 -29.81 -5.16
CA GLN A 8 -25.12 -30.74 -4.71
C GLN A 8 -23.84 -30.01 -4.34
N ILE A 9 -23.49 -28.96 -5.10
CA ILE A 9 -22.35 -28.09 -4.82
C ILE A 9 -22.56 -27.37 -3.49
N ASP A 10 -23.75 -26.80 -3.26
CA ASP A 10 -24.10 -26.13 -2.00
C ASP A 10 -23.99 -27.10 -0.81
N LYS A 11 -24.47 -28.34 -0.96
CA LYS A 11 -24.33 -29.36 0.10
C LYS A 11 -22.87 -29.70 0.42
N ILE A 12 -22.01 -29.76 -0.60
CA ILE A 12 -20.57 -30.00 -0.40
C ILE A 12 -19.94 -28.79 0.31
N PHE A 13 -20.31 -27.58 -0.09
CA PHE A 13 -19.82 -26.34 0.53
C PHE A 13 -20.22 -26.25 2.01
N ASP A 14 -21.50 -26.49 2.33
CA ASP A 14 -22.00 -26.51 3.71
C ASP A 14 -21.24 -27.54 4.56
N LEU A 15 -21.00 -28.73 4.01
CA LEU A 15 -20.18 -29.76 4.67
C LEU A 15 -18.75 -29.27 4.95
N ILE A 16 -18.10 -28.58 4.01
CA ILE A 16 -16.74 -28.04 4.20
C ILE A 16 -16.72 -26.98 5.31
N VAL A 17 -17.72 -26.10 5.35
CA VAL A 17 -17.86 -25.04 6.37
C VAL A 17 -18.16 -25.63 7.75
N ASP A 18 -19.11 -26.57 7.84
CA ASP A 18 -19.52 -27.24 9.07
C ASP A 18 -18.37 -28.04 9.71
N ASN A 19 -17.42 -28.51 8.89
CA ASN A 19 -16.23 -29.22 9.35
C ASN A 19 -15.09 -28.29 9.79
N GLY A 20 -15.33 -26.98 9.92
CA GLY A 20 -14.41 -26.03 10.58
C GLY A 20 -13.44 -25.31 9.65
N VAL A 21 -13.62 -25.39 8.34
CA VAL A 21 -12.86 -24.56 7.39
C VAL A 21 -13.41 -23.13 7.43
N SER A 22 -12.63 -22.21 8.01
CA SER A 22 -13.01 -20.81 8.22
C SER A 22 -12.37 -19.85 7.21
N TYR A 23 -11.30 -20.27 6.54
CA TYR A 23 -10.60 -19.43 5.58
C TYR A 23 -11.26 -19.49 4.19
N GLU A 24 -11.98 -18.43 3.81
CA GLU A 24 -12.84 -18.36 2.61
C GLU A 24 -12.14 -18.78 1.31
N SER A 25 -10.91 -18.30 1.04
CA SER A 25 -10.21 -18.69 -0.18
C SER A 25 -9.91 -20.19 -0.23
N LEU A 26 -9.63 -20.80 0.94
CA LEU A 26 -9.44 -22.24 1.02
C LEU A 26 -10.77 -23.00 0.93
N GLN A 27 -11.89 -22.44 1.39
CA GLN A 27 -13.21 -23.05 1.18
C GLN A 27 -13.49 -23.22 -0.31
N VAL A 28 -13.18 -22.21 -1.12
CA VAL A 28 -13.35 -22.26 -2.58
C VAL A 28 -12.40 -23.27 -3.22
N ASP A 29 -11.12 -23.27 -2.84
CA ASP A 29 -10.13 -24.22 -3.37
C ASP A 29 -10.49 -25.68 -2.99
N LEU A 30 -10.97 -25.92 -1.77
CA LEU A 30 -11.41 -27.23 -1.31
C LEU A 30 -12.73 -27.65 -1.96
N LEU A 31 -13.68 -26.72 -2.15
CA LEU A 31 -14.93 -27.00 -2.85
C LEU A 31 -14.67 -27.50 -4.26
N ASP A 32 -13.85 -26.78 -5.03
CA ASP A 32 -13.48 -27.16 -6.40
C ASP A 32 -12.82 -28.54 -6.44
N HIS A 33 -11.92 -28.80 -5.50
CA HIS A 33 -11.23 -30.08 -5.41
C HIS A 33 -12.17 -31.25 -5.04
N VAL A 34 -13.03 -31.07 -4.04
CA VAL A 34 -13.99 -32.10 -3.62
C VAL A 34 -15.03 -32.34 -4.71
N CYS A 35 -15.51 -31.29 -5.39
CA CYS A 35 -16.39 -31.42 -6.55
C CYS A 35 -15.75 -32.28 -7.65
N CYS A 36 -14.49 -32.00 -8.03
CA CYS A 36 -13.74 -32.82 -9.00
C CYS A 36 -13.66 -34.30 -8.59
N MET A 37 -13.35 -34.58 -7.32
CA MET A 37 -13.27 -35.96 -6.82
C MET A 37 -14.63 -36.68 -6.88
N VAL A 38 -15.71 -35.99 -6.55
CA VAL A 38 -17.06 -36.55 -6.59
C VAL A 38 -17.50 -36.83 -8.03
N GLU A 39 -17.24 -35.90 -8.96
CA GLU A 39 -17.53 -36.07 -10.39
C GLU A 39 -16.77 -37.25 -10.99
N GLN A 40 -15.49 -37.42 -10.64
CA GLN A 40 -14.68 -38.56 -11.08
C GLN A 40 -15.30 -39.88 -10.59
N LYS A 41 -15.72 -39.96 -9.33
CA LYS A 41 -16.35 -41.18 -8.78
C LYS A 41 -17.75 -41.44 -9.33
N MET A 42 -18.48 -40.39 -9.70
CA MET A 42 -19.75 -40.51 -10.43
C MET A 42 -19.55 -41.00 -11.86
N ASP A 43 -18.47 -40.58 -12.53
CA ASP A 43 -18.08 -41.11 -13.85
C ASP A 43 -17.70 -42.60 -13.80
N GLU A 44 -17.24 -43.10 -12.66
CA GLU A 44 -17.04 -44.54 -12.40
C GLU A 44 -18.35 -45.31 -12.14
N GLY A 45 -19.51 -44.64 -12.21
CA GLY A 45 -20.85 -45.23 -12.07
C GLY A 45 -21.40 -45.27 -10.65
N LYS A 46 -20.78 -44.56 -9.69
CA LYS A 46 -21.26 -44.50 -8.29
C LYS A 46 -22.32 -43.42 -8.09
N SER A 47 -23.20 -43.63 -7.12
CA SER A 47 -24.20 -42.62 -6.73
C SER A 47 -23.51 -41.40 -6.09
N PHE A 48 -24.13 -40.22 -6.17
CA PHE A 48 -23.58 -39.01 -5.56
C PHE A 48 -23.25 -39.18 -4.06
N GLY A 49 -24.13 -39.84 -3.29
CA GLY A 49 -23.91 -40.07 -1.87
C GLY A 49 -22.70 -40.96 -1.59
N ASP A 50 -22.53 -42.01 -2.39
CA ASP A 50 -21.38 -42.91 -2.29
C ASP A 50 -20.09 -42.22 -2.75
N SER A 51 -20.14 -41.47 -3.85
CA SER A 51 -19.03 -40.67 -4.37
C SER A 51 -18.57 -39.62 -3.36
N LEU A 52 -19.50 -38.91 -2.71
CA LEU A 52 -19.22 -37.92 -1.68
C LEU A 52 -18.58 -38.56 -0.44
N LYS A 53 -19.16 -39.66 0.05
CA LYS A 53 -18.60 -40.39 1.20
C LYS A 53 -17.19 -40.88 0.92
N LEU A 54 -16.96 -41.44 -0.27
CA LEU A 54 -15.64 -41.92 -0.69
C LEU A 54 -14.65 -40.78 -0.92
N ALA A 55 -15.07 -39.63 -1.42
CA ALA A 55 -14.22 -38.46 -1.58
C ALA A 55 -13.80 -37.89 -0.21
N LEU A 56 -14.75 -37.74 0.72
CA LEU A 56 -14.47 -37.27 2.08
C LEU A 56 -13.62 -38.26 2.89
N GLN A 57 -13.80 -39.57 2.69
CA GLN A 57 -12.99 -40.59 3.34
C GLN A 57 -11.56 -40.63 2.78
N GLU A 58 -11.38 -40.44 1.47
CA GLU A 58 -10.08 -40.40 0.83
C GLU A 58 -9.31 -39.12 1.18
N PHE A 59 -10.01 -37.97 1.23
CA PHE A 59 -9.41 -36.70 1.57
C PHE A 59 -9.15 -36.54 3.08
N GLY A 60 -10.05 -37.07 3.92
CA GLY A 60 -9.93 -37.10 5.38
C GLY A 60 -10.16 -35.74 6.05
N TYR A 61 -11.12 -35.67 6.98
CA TYR A 61 -11.48 -34.43 7.68
C TYR A 61 -10.32 -33.75 8.43
N LYS A 62 -9.37 -34.54 8.96
CA LYS A 62 -8.18 -34.02 9.66
C LYS A 62 -7.26 -33.23 8.72
N HIS A 63 -7.23 -33.60 7.44
CA HIS A 63 -6.41 -32.95 6.42
C HIS A 63 -6.89 -31.51 6.13
N PHE A 64 -8.20 -31.23 6.21
CA PHE A 64 -8.72 -29.87 6.01
C PHE A 64 -8.17 -28.87 7.03
N SER A 65 -8.13 -29.25 8.32
CA SER A 65 -7.59 -28.39 9.38
C SER A 65 -6.08 -28.21 9.24
N GLU A 66 -5.34 -29.28 8.94
CA GLU A 66 -3.89 -29.23 8.74
C GLU A 66 -3.51 -28.32 7.56
N ILE A 67 -4.25 -28.40 6.44
CA ILE A 67 -4.06 -27.54 5.27
C ILE A 67 -4.41 -26.08 5.61
N GLN A 68 -5.50 -25.83 6.35
CA GLN A 68 -5.86 -24.49 6.79
C GLN A 68 -4.79 -23.87 7.68
N GLU A 69 -4.31 -24.61 8.69
CA GLU A 69 -3.27 -24.15 9.61
C GLU A 69 -1.98 -23.85 8.85
N ALA A 70 -1.53 -24.74 7.97
CA ALA A 70 -0.36 -24.53 7.12
C ALA A 70 -0.53 -23.32 6.20
N THR A 71 -1.71 -23.14 5.58
CA THR A 71 -2.01 -22.03 4.69
C THR A 71 -1.98 -20.69 5.43
N ILE A 72 -2.69 -20.59 6.55
CA ILE A 72 -2.71 -19.37 7.39
C ILE A 72 -1.30 -19.07 7.91
N TYR A 73 -0.56 -20.09 8.32
CA TYR A 73 0.83 -19.95 8.76
C TYR A 73 1.71 -19.37 7.65
N LEU A 74 1.66 -19.93 6.44
CA LEU A 74 2.45 -19.46 5.30
C LEU A 74 2.06 -18.04 4.86
N LEU A 75 0.77 -17.72 4.84
CA LEU A 75 0.28 -16.36 4.55
C LEU A 75 0.80 -15.36 5.58
N THR A 76 0.74 -15.71 6.86
CA THR A 76 1.25 -14.88 7.97
C THR A 76 2.76 -14.69 7.87
N LEU A 77 3.52 -15.76 7.58
CA LEU A 77 4.96 -15.69 7.36
C LEU A 77 5.32 -14.82 6.16
N LYS A 78 4.61 -14.97 5.03
CA LYS A 78 4.79 -14.16 3.82
C LYS A 78 4.58 -12.69 4.13
N GLN A 79 3.49 -12.33 4.81
CA GLN A 79 3.21 -10.96 5.23
C GLN A 79 4.28 -10.42 6.19
N ARG A 80 4.73 -11.21 7.16
CA ARG A 80 5.79 -10.81 8.11
C ARG A 80 7.11 -10.57 7.38
N LYS A 81 7.49 -11.45 6.46
CA LYS A 81 8.71 -11.32 5.64
C LYS A 81 8.64 -10.07 4.78
N MET A 82 7.53 -9.82 4.08
CA MET A 82 7.34 -8.61 3.28
C MET A 82 7.44 -7.35 4.15
N LYS A 83 6.79 -7.29 5.31
CA LYS A 83 6.89 -6.15 6.24
C LYS A 83 8.34 -5.92 6.71
N LYS A 84 9.05 -6.98 7.09
CA LYS A 84 10.45 -6.89 7.54
C LYS A 84 11.36 -6.37 6.43
N THR A 85 11.27 -6.94 5.22
CA THR A 85 12.08 -6.51 4.07
C THR A 85 11.76 -5.07 3.67
N THR A 86 10.48 -4.70 3.60
CA THR A 86 10.06 -3.32 3.28
C THR A 86 10.56 -2.34 4.33
N GLY A 87 10.50 -2.70 5.61
CA GLY A 87 11.02 -1.89 6.71
C GLY A 87 12.53 -1.64 6.60
N ILE A 88 13.32 -2.69 6.30
CA ILE A 88 14.78 -2.56 6.11
C ILE A 88 15.10 -1.63 4.94
N ILE A 89 14.46 -1.84 3.78
CA ILE A 89 14.65 -0.98 2.59
C ILE A 89 14.19 0.46 2.89
N GLY A 90 13.09 0.62 3.63
CA GLY A 90 12.57 1.91 4.09
C GLY A 90 13.57 2.67 4.96
N ILE A 91 14.21 1.99 5.90
CA ILE A 91 15.25 2.60 6.76
C ILE A 91 16.46 3.00 5.92
N ILE A 92 16.98 2.09 5.08
CA ILE A 92 18.15 2.37 4.21
C ILE A 92 17.87 3.57 3.31
N SER A 93 16.72 3.59 2.65
CA SER A 93 16.34 4.67 1.74
C SER A 93 16.12 6.00 2.48
N SER A 94 15.55 5.98 3.69
CA SER A 94 15.43 7.17 4.54
C SER A 94 16.81 7.72 4.93
N LEU A 95 17.75 6.85 5.31
CA LEU A 95 19.14 7.25 5.61
C LEU A 95 19.85 7.84 4.38
N LEU A 96 19.61 7.28 3.19
CA LEU A 96 20.13 7.85 1.95
C LEU A 96 19.55 9.23 1.66
N VAL A 97 18.25 9.45 1.87
CA VAL A 97 17.65 10.78 1.69
C VAL A 97 18.22 11.77 2.71
N ILE A 98 18.29 11.40 3.99
CA ILE A 98 18.85 12.26 5.05
C ILE A 98 20.32 12.60 4.74
N GLY A 99 21.13 11.59 4.41
CA GLY A 99 22.52 11.77 4.02
C GLY A 99 22.67 12.64 2.77
N GLY A 100 21.82 12.43 1.77
CA GLY A 100 21.80 13.23 0.55
C GLY A 100 21.46 14.71 0.79
N VAL A 101 20.50 14.99 1.68
CA VAL A 101 20.18 16.37 2.11
C VAL A 101 21.37 16.97 2.85
N PHE A 102 21.98 16.23 3.77
CA PHE A 102 23.16 16.68 4.50
C PHE A 102 24.34 17.01 3.58
N LEU A 103 24.63 16.16 2.59
CA LEU A 103 25.65 16.43 1.57
C LEU A 103 25.32 17.67 0.74
N LYS A 104 24.04 17.88 0.42
CA LYS A 104 23.58 19.06 -0.34
C LYS A 104 23.80 20.35 0.44
N ILE A 105 23.49 20.37 1.74
CA ILE A 105 23.69 21.53 2.61
C ILE A 105 25.18 21.85 2.75
N ASN A 106 26.03 20.82 2.88
CA ASN A 106 27.49 20.98 3.00
C ASN A 106 28.21 21.17 1.64
N HIS A 107 27.47 21.31 0.54
CA HIS A 107 28.02 21.48 -0.81
C HIS A 107 29.01 20.36 -1.23
N MET A 108 28.82 19.16 -0.69
CA MET A 108 29.68 18.02 -0.94
C MET A 108 29.31 17.31 -2.26
N PRO A 109 30.30 16.75 -2.99
CA PRO A 109 30.03 16.01 -4.22
C PRO A 109 29.17 14.76 -3.93
N GLY A 110 28.35 14.35 -4.91
CA GLY A 110 27.50 13.16 -4.81
C GLY A 110 26.12 13.37 -4.19
N ALA A 111 25.81 14.56 -3.65
CA ALA A 111 24.51 14.86 -3.02
C ALA A 111 23.30 14.54 -3.92
N GLY A 112 23.38 14.89 -5.21
CA GLY A 112 22.31 14.62 -6.18
C GLY A 112 22.06 13.12 -6.37
N ILE A 113 23.11 12.33 -6.56
CA ILE A 113 23.01 10.88 -6.80
C ILE A 113 22.43 10.18 -5.57
N THR A 114 22.93 10.48 -4.38
CA THR A 114 22.43 9.89 -3.13
C THR A 114 20.96 10.23 -2.89
N LEU A 115 20.54 11.47 -3.16
CA LEU A 115 19.12 11.88 -3.06
C LEU A 115 18.23 11.15 -4.06
N VAL A 116 18.66 11.05 -5.32
CA VAL A 116 17.91 10.36 -6.37
C VAL A 116 17.71 8.89 -6.01
N ILE A 117 18.77 8.19 -5.60
CA ILE A 117 18.67 6.77 -5.21
C ILE A 117 17.71 6.62 -4.02
N GLY A 118 17.84 7.44 -2.97
CA GLY A 118 16.95 7.40 -1.82
C GLY A 118 15.48 7.64 -2.18
N LEU A 119 15.20 8.66 -2.98
CA LEU A 119 13.83 9.01 -3.40
C LEU A 119 13.22 7.97 -4.34
N VAL A 120 14.00 7.40 -5.25
CA VAL A 120 13.53 6.32 -6.15
C VAL A 120 13.20 5.06 -5.35
N LEU A 121 14.04 4.67 -4.39
CA LEU A 121 13.77 3.54 -3.52
C LEU A 121 12.47 3.74 -2.72
N ILE A 122 12.28 4.93 -2.12
CA ILE A 122 11.06 5.23 -1.37
C ILE A 122 9.83 5.25 -2.28
N GLY A 123 9.89 6.02 -3.37
CA GLY A 123 8.73 6.29 -4.24
C GLY A 123 8.30 5.09 -5.07
N ILE A 124 9.25 4.28 -5.58
CA ILE A 124 8.94 3.17 -6.49
C ILE A 124 8.87 1.83 -5.77
N ILE A 125 9.64 1.62 -4.69
CA ILE A 125 9.69 0.31 -4.02
C ILE A 125 8.92 0.34 -2.70
N VAL A 126 9.28 1.23 -1.79
CA VAL A 126 8.75 1.20 -0.41
C VAL A 126 7.26 1.57 -0.37
N PHE A 127 6.86 2.67 -1.01
CA PHE A 127 5.47 3.12 -0.97
C PHE A 127 4.49 2.18 -1.68
N PRO A 128 4.77 1.66 -2.90
CA PRO A 128 3.88 0.68 -3.51
C PRO A 128 3.78 -0.63 -2.72
N LEU A 129 4.90 -1.11 -2.17
CA LEU A 129 4.88 -2.34 -1.38
C LEU A 129 4.08 -2.15 -0.08
N MET A 130 4.27 -1.03 0.64
CA MET A 130 3.44 -0.69 1.80
C MET A 130 1.97 -0.51 1.43
N ALA A 131 1.67 0.09 0.28
CA ALA A 131 0.29 0.23 -0.20
C ALA A 131 -0.38 -1.13 -0.38
N THR A 132 0.27 -2.08 -1.05
CA THR A 132 -0.30 -3.43 -1.23
C THR A 132 -0.52 -4.13 0.11
N LEU A 133 0.42 -4.02 1.05
CA LEU A 133 0.30 -4.62 2.37
C LEU A 133 -0.87 -4.01 3.16
N ASP A 134 -1.00 -2.70 3.18
CA ASP A 134 -2.05 -2.03 3.96
C ASP A 134 -3.42 -2.18 3.32
N ILE A 135 -3.53 -2.13 1.99
CA ILE A 135 -4.80 -2.35 1.27
C ILE A 135 -5.29 -3.79 1.46
N ASN A 136 -4.39 -4.77 1.42
CA ASN A 136 -4.75 -6.18 1.60
C ASN A 136 -5.11 -6.50 3.05
N ASN A 137 -4.46 -5.85 4.03
CA ASN A 137 -4.73 -6.07 5.45
C ASN A 137 -5.88 -5.20 6.00
N ALA A 138 -6.33 -4.19 5.26
CA ALA A 138 -7.37 -3.28 5.70
C ALA A 138 -8.75 -3.93 5.67
N SER A 139 -9.35 -4.12 6.85
CA SER A 139 -10.76 -4.50 6.99
C SER A 139 -11.68 -3.29 6.74
N GLY A 140 -12.33 -3.27 5.57
CA GLY A 140 -13.35 -2.29 5.19
C GLY A 140 -12.92 -1.30 4.10
N LYS A 141 -13.88 -0.92 3.24
CA LYS A 141 -13.67 -0.05 2.07
C LYS A 141 -13.02 1.30 2.44
N MET A 142 -13.48 1.94 3.52
CA MET A 142 -12.94 3.23 3.96
C MET A 142 -11.44 3.16 4.32
N LYS A 143 -10.99 2.07 4.97
CA LYS A 143 -9.58 1.88 5.32
C LYS A 143 -8.72 1.67 4.08
N LYS A 144 -9.20 0.84 3.13
CA LYS A 144 -8.53 0.60 1.84
C LYS A 144 -8.37 1.90 1.06
N VAL A 145 -9.46 2.65 0.86
CA VAL A 145 -9.46 3.93 0.12
C VAL A 145 -8.53 4.95 0.77
N THR A 146 -8.58 5.10 2.10
CA THR A 146 -7.69 6.02 2.82
C THR A 146 -6.22 5.65 2.64
N ALA A 147 -5.88 4.36 2.70
CA ALA A 147 -4.51 3.89 2.48
C ALA A 147 -4.06 4.14 1.03
N SER A 148 -4.88 3.77 0.03
CA SER A 148 -4.58 3.97 -1.38
C SER A 148 -4.30 5.44 -1.71
N ILE A 149 -5.17 6.36 -1.26
CA ILE A 149 -5.02 7.81 -1.52
C ILE A 149 -3.77 8.35 -0.83
N GLY A 150 -3.48 7.92 0.40
CA GLY A 150 -2.29 8.34 1.14
C GLY A 150 -0.98 7.94 0.45
N TYR A 151 -0.86 6.68 0.05
CA TYR A 151 0.32 6.21 -0.67
C TYR A 151 0.43 6.83 -2.06
N LEU A 152 -0.69 7.05 -2.77
CA LEU A 152 -0.68 7.76 -4.04
C LEU A 152 -0.16 9.19 -3.91
N ALA A 153 -0.64 9.92 -2.89
CA ALA A 153 -0.14 11.27 -2.60
C ALA A 153 1.35 11.26 -2.25
N ALA A 154 1.81 10.29 -1.45
CA ALA A 154 3.21 10.15 -1.08
C ALA A 154 4.11 9.88 -2.30
N ILE A 155 3.69 8.99 -3.21
CA ILE A 155 4.41 8.70 -4.46
C ILE A 155 4.48 9.94 -5.35
N LEU A 156 3.36 10.65 -5.54
CA LEU A 156 3.35 11.90 -6.33
C LEU A 156 4.30 12.95 -5.75
N LEU A 157 4.32 13.11 -4.43
CA LEU A 157 5.23 14.05 -3.76
C LEU A 157 6.70 13.61 -3.85
N SER A 158 7.00 12.32 -3.78
CA SER A 158 8.35 11.79 -4.02
C SER A 158 8.81 12.03 -5.46
N ILE A 159 7.94 11.84 -6.45
CA ILE A 159 8.25 12.13 -7.85
C ILE A 159 8.44 13.65 -8.07
N ALA A 160 7.59 14.48 -7.44
CA ALA A 160 7.71 15.93 -7.54
C ALA A 160 9.02 16.45 -6.95
N THR A 161 9.44 15.94 -5.79
CA THR A 161 10.73 16.30 -5.19
C THR A 161 11.91 15.84 -6.05
N LEU A 162 11.82 14.65 -6.64
CA LEU A 162 12.80 14.16 -7.61
C LEU A 162 12.90 15.10 -8.82
N PHE A 163 11.77 15.50 -9.41
CA PHE A 163 11.75 16.42 -10.56
C PHE A 163 12.33 17.78 -10.20
N LYS A 164 12.03 18.29 -9.00
CA LYS A 164 12.58 19.56 -8.51
C LYS A 164 14.10 19.50 -8.32
N ILE A 165 14.63 18.38 -7.83
CA ILE A 165 16.08 18.17 -7.66
C ILE A 165 16.77 18.03 -9.02
N MET A 166 16.16 17.28 -9.95
CA MET A 166 16.70 17.03 -11.28
C MET A 166 16.43 18.16 -12.29
N HIS A 167 15.75 19.23 -11.86
CA HIS A 167 15.33 20.36 -12.71
C HIS A 167 14.49 19.93 -13.92
N TRP A 168 13.74 18.84 -13.78
CA TRP A 168 12.89 18.32 -14.84
C TRP A 168 11.59 19.15 -14.96
N PRO A 169 11.05 19.30 -16.19
CA PRO A 169 9.82 20.04 -16.40
C PRO A 169 8.65 19.38 -15.67
N GLY A 170 7.69 20.18 -15.22
CA GLY A 170 6.48 19.71 -14.54
C GLY A 170 6.61 19.47 -13.04
N ALA A 171 7.78 19.70 -12.42
CA ALA A 171 7.99 19.55 -10.97
C ALA A 171 6.91 20.29 -10.14
N THR A 172 6.60 21.53 -10.51
CA THR A 172 5.61 22.36 -9.82
C THR A 172 4.18 21.83 -9.95
N ILE A 173 3.83 21.32 -11.14
CA ILE A 173 2.50 20.78 -11.42
C ILE A 173 2.28 19.50 -10.59
N THR A 174 3.24 18.58 -10.63
CA THR A 174 3.19 17.32 -9.86
C THR A 174 3.23 17.57 -8.35
N TYR A 175 3.97 18.60 -7.91
CA TYR A 175 4.02 18.99 -6.50
C TYR A 175 2.65 19.45 -6.00
N TYR A 176 2.00 20.39 -6.70
CA TYR A 176 0.69 20.89 -6.27
C TYR A 176 -0.41 19.86 -6.40
N SER A 177 -0.37 18.98 -7.41
CA SER A 177 -1.35 17.89 -7.52
C SER A 177 -1.23 16.90 -6.36
N GLY A 178 -0.01 16.48 -6.00
CA GLY A 178 0.25 15.64 -4.84
C GLY A 178 -0.14 16.32 -3.52
N LEU A 179 0.11 17.63 -3.40
CA LEU A 179 -0.24 18.41 -2.23
C LEU A 179 -1.76 18.54 -2.05
N ILE A 180 -2.49 18.84 -3.12
CA ILE A 180 -3.96 18.93 -3.10
C ILE A 180 -4.54 17.60 -2.68
N LEU A 181 -4.05 16.49 -3.24
CA LEU A 181 -4.47 15.14 -2.87
C LEU A 181 -4.20 14.84 -1.39
N LEU A 182 -3.03 15.24 -0.87
CA LEU A 182 -2.68 15.03 0.53
C LEU A 182 -3.56 15.87 1.48
N VAL A 183 -3.67 17.18 1.24
CA VAL A 183 -4.31 18.12 2.16
C VAL A 183 -5.83 18.04 2.10
N PHE A 184 -6.42 18.00 0.90
CA PHE A 184 -7.87 18.06 0.74
C PHE A 184 -8.56 16.70 0.69
N VAL A 185 -7.82 15.61 0.41
CA VAL A 185 -8.41 14.27 0.31
C VAL A 185 -7.90 13.34 1.40
N PHE A 186 -6.59 13.16 1.52
CA PHE A 186 -6.03 12.21 2.49
C PHE A 186 -6.25 12.66 3.95
N ILE A 187 -5.92 13.90 4.31
CA ILE A 187 -6.05 14.39 5.69
C ILE A 187 -7.50 14.29 6.20
N PRO A 188 -8.54 14.75 5.47
CA PRO A 188 -9.93 14.62 5.91
C PRO A 188 -10.36 13.15 6.08
N LEU A 189 -10.06 12.28 5.11
CA LEU A 189 -10.41 10.86 5.19
C LEU A 189 -9.69 10.17 6.36
N PHE A 190 -8.40 10.45 6.54
CA PHE A 190 -7.61 9.95 7.65
C PHE A 190 -8.17 10.39 9.00
N THR A 191 -8.57 11.65 9.11
CA THR A 191 -9.17 12.21 10.33
C THR A 191 -10.51 11.54 10.64
N ILE A 192 -11.43 11.44 9.67
CA ILE A 192 -12.75 10.81 9.86
C ILE A 192 -12.58 9.34 10.28
N LYS A 193 -11.69 8.61 9.60
CA LYS A 193 -11.37 7.21 9.95
C LYS A 193 -10.89 7.10 11.39
N ASN A 194 -9.88 7.88 11.75
CA ASN A 194 -9.28 7.78 13.09
C ASN A 194 -10.18 8.33 14.18
N TYR A 195 -11.02 9.33 13.89
CA TYR A 195 -11.99 9.88 14.84
C TYR A 195 -13.07 8.85 15.22
N LYS A 196 -13.48 7.99 14.27
CA LYS A 196 -14.44 6.90 14.51
C LYS A 196 -13.83 5.71 15.24
N THR A 197 -12.52 5.49 15.13
CA THR A 197 -11.84 4.31 15.68
C THR A 197 -11.06 4.60 16.97
N ALA A 198 -10.66 5.85 17.22
CA ALA A 198 -9.89 6.20 18.40
C ALA A 198 -10.79 6.36 19.63
N GLU A 199 -10.42 5.72 20.74
CA GLU A 199 -10.98 6.03 22.07
C GLU A 199 -10.76 7.52 22.41
N ASN A 200 -9.57 8.05 22.09
CA ASN A 200 -9.21 9.45 22.27
C ASN A 200 -9.30 10.23 20.96
N LYS A 201 -10.45 10.88 20.72
CA LYS A 201 -10.72 11.73 19.56
C LYS A 201 -9.71 12.88 19.37
N ILE A 202 -9.18 13.42 20.48
CA ILE A 202 -8.13 14.46 20.45
C ILE A 202 -6.85 13.93 19.80
N MET A 203 -6.49 12.67 20.04
CA MET A 203 -5.30 12.04 19.45
C MET A 203 -5.42 11.92 17.93
N ALA A 204 -6.63 11.68 17.41
CA ALA A 204 -6.88 11.61 15.97
C ALA A 204 -6.72 12.98 15.29
N ILE A 205 -7.23 14.04 15.93
CA ILE A 205 -7.08 15.42 15.45
C ILE A 205 -5.61 15.82 15.52
N ALA A 206 -4.92 15.58 16.65
CA ALA A 206 -3.52 15.91 16.83
C ALA A 206 -2.61 15.29 15.75
N LYS A 207 -2.79 14.00 15.42
CA LYS A 207 -2.03 13.35 14.33
C LYS A 207 -2.23 14.04 12.98
N SER A 208 -3.45 14.48 12.70
CA SER A 208 -3.80 15.13 11.43
C SER A 208 -3.24 16.55 11.38
N THR A 209 -3.29 17.28 12.50
CA THR A 209 -2.67 18.61 12.65
C THR A 209 -1.15 18.54 12.52
N LEU A 210 -0.49 17.50 13.04
CA LEU A 210 0.96 17.31 12.88
C LEU A 210 1.37 17.10 11.42
N ILE A 211 0.60 16.31 10.66
CA ILE A 211 0.83 16.13 9.22
C ILE A 211 0.69 17.48 8.49
N LEU A 212 -0.37 18.24 8.79
CA LEU A 212 -0.58 19.57 8.20
C LEU A 212 0.57 20.54 8.54
N ALA A 213 1.03 20.54 9.80
CA ALA A 213 2.16 21.37 10.22
C ALA A 213 3.44 21.03 9.43
N GLY A 214 3.75 19.74 9.25
CA GLY A 214 4.90 19.31 8.44
C GLY A 214 4.82 19.79 6.99
N VAL A 215 3.63 19.75 6.39
CA VAL A 215 3.39 20.27 5.03
C VAL A 215 3.63 21.77 4.94
N VAL A 216 3.11 22.55 5.90
CA VAL A 216 3.29 24.01 5.95
C VAL A 216 4.76 24.39 6.14
N ILE A 217 5.49 23.67 7.00
CA ILE A 217 6.93 23.87 7.20
C ILE A 217 7.69 23.61 5.90
N PHE A 218 7.41 22.50 5.23
CA PHE A 218 8.06 22.16 3.97
C PHE A 218 7.79 23.21 2.89
N TRP A 219 6.56 23.71 2.79
CA TRP A 219 6.23 24.80 1.88
C TRP A 219 7.00 26.09 2.22
N GLY A 220 6.97 26.53 3.49
CA GLY A 220 7.57 27.79 3.91
C GLY A 220 9.10 27.81 3.83
N LEU A 221 9.75 26.66 3.97
CA LEU A 221 11.20 26.53 3.86
C LEU A 221 11.71 26.34 2.42
N MET A 222 10.84 26.06 1.46
CA MET A 222 11.27 25.99 0.07
C MET A 222 11.41 27.41 -0.49
N PRO A 223 12.63 27.84 -0.89
CA PRO A 223 12.80 29.15 -1.49
C PRO A 223 11.95 29.24 -2.76
N THR A 224 10.92 30.08 -2.72
CA THR A 224 10.21 30.56 -3.91
C THR A 224 11.16 31.52 -4.60
N GLY A 225 11.55 31.20 -5.83
CA GLY A 225 12.64 31.86 -6.56
C GLY A 225 12.34 33.30 -7.00
N ASP A 226 12.09 34.21 -6.08
CA ASP A 226 11.86 35.64 -6.36
C ASP A 226 13.06 36.54 -6.04
N VAL A 227 14.26 35.97 -5.85
CA VAL A 227 15.49 36.80 -5.76
C VAL A 227 15.90 37.34 -7.15
N SER A 228 15.46 36.69 -8.23
CA SER A 228 15.82 37.09 -9.61
C SER A 228 15.10 38.36 -10.09
N HIS A 229 13.93 38.70 -9.53
CA HIS A 229 13.19 39.88 -9.93
C HIS A 229 13.74 41.16 -9.28
N LEU A 230 14.22 41.06 -8.03
CA LEU A 230 14.86 42.16 -7.29
C LEU A 230 16.24 42.51 -7.86
N GLU A 231 17.01 41.51 -8.32
CA GLU A 231 18.31 41.76 -8.94
C GLU A 231 18.18 42.44 -10.32
N LYS A 232 17.12 42.11 -11.09
CA LYS A 232 16.83 42.74 -12.38
C LYS A 232 16.38 44.19 -12.24
N THR A 233 15.53 44.52 -11.26
CA THR A 233 15.14 45.91 -10.98
C THR A 233 16.32 46.73 -10.44
N HIS A 234 17.19 46.15 -9.62
CA HIS A 234 18.38 46.84 -9.12
C HIS A 234 19.38 47.17 -10.23
N LYS A 235 19.64 46.24 -11.17
CA LYS A 235 20.50 46.50 -12.34
C LYS A 235 19.90 47.52 -13.31
N SER A 236 18.59 47.48 -13.54
CA SER A 236 17.89 48.45 -14.40
C SER A 236 17.89 49.87 -13.83
N TYR A 237 17.76 50.02 -12.50
CA TYR A 237 17.83 51.32 -11.83
C TYR A 237 19.23 51.94 -11.95
N HIS A 238 20.29 51.15 -11.75
CA HIS A 238 21.66 51.65 -11.91
C HIS A 238 22.01 52.03 -13.36
N GLN A 239 21.48 51.34 -14.37
CA GLN A 239 21.69 51.71 -15.77
C GLN A 239 20.95 52.99 -16.19
N HIS A 240 19.85 53.34 -15.52
CA HIS A 240 19.11 54.57 -15.80
C HIS A 240 19.66 55.80 -15.06
N VAL A 241 20.33 55.62 -13.92
CA VAL A 241 20.93 56.73 -13.15
C VAL A 241 22.34 57.09 -13.68
N SER A 242 22.96 56.22 -14.47
CA SER A 242 24.30 56.45 -15.05
C SER A 242 24.30 56.99 -16.49
N LYS A 243 23.17 57.53 -16.98
CA LYS A 243 23.03 58.20 -18.29
C LYS A 243 22.57 59.63 -18.08
#